data_AF-A0A5C4M447-F1
#
_entry.id   AF-A0A5C4M447-F1
#
_cell.length_a   1.000
_cell.length_b   1.000
_cell.length_c   1.000
_cell.angle_alpha   90.00
_cell.angle_beta   90.00
_cell.angle_gamma   90.00
#
_symmetry.space_group_name_H-M   'P 1'
#
loop_
_entity.id
_entity.type
_entity.pdbx_description
1 polymer ?
#
loop_
_entity_poly.entity_id
_entity_poly.type
_entity_poly.pdbx_seq_one_letter_code
_entity_poly.pdbx_strand_id
1 'polypeptide(L)'
;MDEETQDQRLARNLNELLAELRVAQAGVQILFGFLLSVVFTGLFREASGFEKGMHLVAVVLTALATALLAAPAAWHRILFRAGRRTDILRVGNRIVLVGLVCLAAAVSDVVCLIAKVVYGPVAMGVVGGLVAIAFVLLWFVVPKLLGRGHWSR
;
A
#
# COMPACT_ATOMS: atom_id res chain seq x y z
N MET A 1 9.71 39.09 -1.23
CA MET A 1 10.21 37.71 -1.11
C MET A 1 9.40 37.12 0.02
N ASP A 2 8.26 36.53 -0.32
CA ASP A 2 7.20 36.25 0.66
C ASP A 2 7.64 35.11 1.57
N GLU A 3 7.66 35.37 2.88
CA GLU A 3 7.88 34.34 3.89
C GLU A 3 6.71 33.36 3.87
N GLU A 4 6.85 32.28 3.09
CA GLU A 4 5.89 31.19 3.04
C GLU A 4 5.69 30.63 4.46
N THR A 5 4.51 30.89 5.04
CA THR A 5 4.13 30.44 6.39
C THR A 5 4.30 28.92 6.53
N GLN A 6 4.63 28.43 7.72
CA GLN A 6 4.85 26.98 7.95
C GLN A 6 3.66 26.12 7.47
N ASP A 7 2.45 26.64 7.58
CA ASP A 7 1.22 25.99 7.13
C ASP A 7 1.15 25.83 5.60
N GLN A 8 1.62 26.82 4.83
CA GLN A 8 1.69 26.72 3.37
C GLN A 8 2.70 25.66 2.93
N ARG A 9 3.86 25.61 3.57
CA ARG A 9 4.88 24.58 3.28
C ARG A 9 4.37 23.17 3.56
N LEU A 10 3.69 22.97 4.69
CA LEU A 10 3.07 21.69 5.06
C LEU A 10 1.97 21.29 4.07
N ALA A 11 1.13 22.24 3.64
CA ALA A 11 0.11 21.99 2.64
C ALA A 11 0.70 21.60 1.28
N ARG A 12 1.80 22.23 0.85
CA ARG A 12 2.50 21.87 -0.40
C ARG A 12 3.09 20.46 -0.33
N ASN A 13 3.85 20.15 0.73
CA ASN A 13 4.42 18.82 0.93
C ASN A 13 3.33 17.73 0.99
N LEU A 14 2.20 18.01 1.64
CA LEU A 14 1.06 17.08 1.63
C LEU A 14 0.54 16.86 0.21
N ASN A 15 0.40 17.91 -0.59
CA ASN A 15 -0.15 17.81 -1.93
C ASN A 15 0.77 17.01 -2.87
N GLU A 16 2.10 17.14 -2.70
CA GLU A 16 3.10 16.29 -3.36
C GLU A 16 2.96 14.83 -2.94
N LEU A 17 2.89 14.55 -1.64
CA LEU A 17 2.64 13.19 -1.13
C LEU A 17 1.32 12.62 -1.67
N LEU A 18 0.24 13.39 -1.71
CA LEU A 18 -1.04 12.95 -2.28
C LEU A 18 -0.92 12.62 -3.78
N ALA A 19 -0.07 13.32 -4.53
CA ALA A 19 0.18 13.01 -5.93
C ALA A 19 0.92 11.67 -6.08
N GLU A 20 1.93 11.42 -5.26
CA GLU A 20 2.64 10.12 -5.20
C GLU A 20 1.67 8.99 -4.81
N LEU A 21 0.81 9.23 -3.83
CA LEU A 21 -0.17 8.25 -3.37
C LEU A 21 -1.25 7.93 -4.40
N ARG A 22 -1.56 8.85 -5.33
CA ARG A 22 -2.47 8.54 -6.44
C ARG A 22 -1.91 7.45 -7.35
N VAL A 23 -0.60 7.40 -7.53
CA VAL A 23 0.05 6.34 -8.32
C VAL A 23 -0.15 5.00 -7.61
N ALA A 24 0.13 4.93 -6.31
CA ALA A 24 -0.09 3.73 -5.52
C ALA A 24 -1.57 3.31 -5.51
N GLN A 25 -2.47 4.27 -5.34
CA GLN A 25 -3.92 4.04 -5.33
C GLN A 25 -4.43 3.48 -6.66
N ALA A 26 -3.95 3.97 -7.80
CA ALA A 26 -4.27 3.40 -9.11
C ALA A 26 -3.83 1.93 -9.22
N GLY A 27 -2.64 1.60 -8.72
CA GLY A 27 -2.15 0.22 -8.65
C GLY A 27 -3.06 -0.69 -7.80
N VAL A 28 -3.54 -0.22 -6.66
CA VAL A 28 -4.45 -0.98 -5.78
C VAL A 28 -5.77 -1.29 -6.47
N GLN A 29 -6.35 -0.33 -7.20
CA GLN A 29 -7.61 -0.52 -7.92
C GLN A 29 -7.49 -1.58 -9.01
N ILE A 30 -6.38 -1.54 -9.76
CA ILE A 30 -6.09 -2.54 -10.80
C ILE A 30 -5.95 -3.93 -10.17
N LEU A 31 -5.16 -4.05 -9.09
CA LEU A 31 -5.00 -5.30 -8.36
C LEU A 31 -6.34 -5.84 -7.85
N PHE A 32 -7.17 -4.97 -7.26
CA PHE A 32 -8.48 -5.33 -6.76
C PHE A 32 -9.40 -5.87 -7.86
N GLY A 33 -9.42 -5.20 -9.02
CA GLY A 33 -10.17 -5.66 -10.19
C GLY A 33 -9.70 -7.02 -10.71
N PHE A 34 -8.39 -7.25 -10.78
CA PHE A 34 -7.85 -8.55 -11.19
C PHE A 34 -8.18 -9.66 -10.20
N LEU A 35 -8.07 -9.39 -8.89
CA LEU A 35 -8.48 -10.34 -7.86
C LEU A 35 -9.97 -10.70 -7.99
N LEU A 36 -10.83 -9.70 -8.18
CA LEU A 36 -12.25 -9.92 -8.41
C LEU A 36 -12.52 -10.72 -9.71
N SER A 37 -11.74 -10.49 -10.77
CA SER A 37 -11.89 -11.26 -12.01
C SER A 37 -11.56 -12.75 -11.81
N VAL A 38 -10.53 -13.06 -11.00
CA VAL A 38 -10.07 -14.44 -10.74
C VAL A 38 -11.18 -15.29 -10.12
N VAL A 39 -12.02 -14.75 -9.23
CA VAL A 39 -13.07 -15.54 -8.56
C VAL A 39 -14.17 -16.03 -9.52
N PHE A 40 -14.33 -15.39 -10.67
CA PHE A 40 -15.29 -15.79 -11.70
C PHE A 40 -14.72 -16.82 -12.69
N THR A 41 -13.44 -17.16 -12.59
CA THR A 41 -12.80 -18.17 -13.45
C THR A 41 -13.14 -19.59 -13.02
N GLY A 42 -13.24 -20.52 -13.97
CA GLY A 42 -13.46 -21.94 -13.68
C GLY A 42 -12.35 -22.54 -12.81
N LEU A 43 -11.10 -22.12 -13.06
CA LEU A 43 -9.92 -22.55 -12.31
C LEU A 43 -10.04 -22.27 -10.81
N PHE A 44 -10.61 -21.12 -10.43
CA PHE A 44 -10.79 -20.76 -9.03
C PHE A 44 -11.91 -21.56 -8.34
N ARG A 45 -12.92 -22.03 -9.09
CA ARG A 45 -13.98 -22.88 -8.52
C ARG A 45 -13.44 -24.24 -8.10
N GLU A 46 -12.53 -24.79 -8.90
CA GLU A 46 -11.84 -26.06 -8.65
C GLU A 46 -10.66 -25.93 -7.67
N ALA A 47 -10.22 -24.71 -7.38
CA ALA A 47 -9.13 -24.44 -6.44
C ALA A 47 -9.40 -24.97 -5.02
N SER A 48 -8.32 -25.33 -4.35
CA SER A 48 -8.33 -25.83 -2.98
C SER A 48 -8.83 -24.77 -1.99
N GLY A 49 -9.34 -25.21 -0.84
CA GLY A 49 -9.78 -24.30 0.23
C GLY A 49 -8.67 -23.35 0.71
N PHE A 50 -7.41 -23.80 0.66
CA PHE A 50 -6.26 -22.98 1.03
C PHE A 50 -6.02 -21.82 0.04
N GLU A 51 -6.10 -22.08 -1.26
CA GLU A 51 -5.95 -21.03 -2.29
C GLU A 51 -7.07 -20.01 -2.20
N LYS A 52 -8.30 -20.47 -1.96
CA LYS A 52 -9.45 -19.60 -1.72
C LYS A 52 -9.26 -18.73 -0.48
N GLY A 53 -8.68 -19.29 0.58
CA GLY A 53 -8.35 -18.57 1.82
C GLY A 53 -7.30 -17.47 1.61
N MET A 54 -6.16 -17.80 0.98
CA MET A 54 -5.13 -16.81 0.63
C MET A 54 -5.71 -15.71 -0.28
N HIS A 55 -6.45 -16.11 -1.31
CA HIS A 55 -7.10 -15.14 -2.20
C HIS A 55 -8.03 -14.18 -1.45
N LEU A 56 -8.83 -14.68 -0.51
CA LEU A 56 -9.68 -13.83 0.33
C LEU A 56 -8.87 -12.88 1.20
N VAL A 57 -7.75 -13.34 1.77
CA VAL A 57 -6.81 -12.49 2.52
C VAL A 57 -6.24 -11.39 1.63
N ALA A 58 -5.78 -11.70 0.42
CA ALA A 58 -5.32 -10.71 -0.55
C ALA A 58 -6.39 -9.67 -0.90
N VAL A 59 -7.64 -10.11 -1.11
CA VAL A 59 -8.78 -9.22 -1.40
C VAL A 59 -9.05 -8.28 -0.23
N VAL A 60 -9.09 -8.79 1.01
CA VAL A 60 -9.32 -7.98 2.21
C VAL A 60 -8.18 -6.98 2.42
N LEU A 61 -6.92 -7.41 2.26
CA LEU A 61 -5.76 -6.52 2.36
C LEU A 61 -5.79 -5.41 1.30
N THR A 62 -6.18 -5.75 0.06
CA THR A 62 -6.31 -4.78 -1.03
C THR A 62 -7.46 -3.78 -0.79
N ALA A 63 -8.58 -4.25 -0.22
CA ALA A 63 -9.70 -3.39 0.18
C ALA A 63 -9.30 -2.44 1.33
N LEU A 64 -8.59 -2.95 2.35
CA LEU A 64 -8.06 -2.14 3.44
C LEU A 64 -7.05 -1.11 2.93
N ALA A 65 -6.12 -1.50 2.06
CA ALA A 65 -5.19 -0.59 1.41
C ALA A 65 -5.92 0.52 0.65
N THR A 66 -6.97 0.17 -0.11
CA THR A 66 -7.81 1.14 -0.81
C THR A 66 -8.42 2.15 0.16
N ALA A 67 -9.04 1.69 1.25
CA ALA A 67 -9.69 2.55 2.23
C ALA A 67 -8.68 3.48 2.93
N LEU A 68 -7.53 2.95 3.33
CA LEU A 68 -6.48 3.69 4.03
C LEU A 68 -5.80 4.73 3.11
N LEU A 69 -5.50 4.38 1.85
CA LEU A 69 -4.90 5.30 0.89
C LEU A 69 -5.89 6.39 0.43
N ALA A 70 -7.19 6.09 0.40
CA ALA A 70 -8.23 7.08 0.07
C ALA A 70 -8.57 8.02 1.25
N ALA A 71 -8.22 7.65 2.50
CA ALA A 71 -8.59 8.39 3.70
C ALA A 71 -8.08 9.86 3.72
N PRO A 72 -6.83 10.19 3.34
CA PRO A 72 -6.36 11.57 3.30
C PRO A 72 -7.15 12.46 2.34
N ALA A 73 -7.53 11.93 1.17
CA ALA A 73 -8.34 12.65 0.19
C ALA A 73 -9.77 12.90 0.73
N ALA A 74 -10.34 11.92 1.44
CA ALA A 74 -11.65 12.05 2.09
C ALA A 74 -11.60 13.08 3.22
N TRP A 75 -10.60 13.03 4.09
CA TRP A 75 -10.42 14.00 5.18
C TRP A 75 -10.18 15.40 4.68
N HIS A 76 -9.40 15.57 3.61
CA HIS A 76 -9.25 16.89 2.98
C HIS A 76 -10.59 17.43 2.48
N ARG A 77 -11.48 16.59 1.94
CA ARG A 77 -12.81 17.06 1.49
C ARG A 77 -13.77 17.35 2.65
N ILE A 78 -13.73 16.55 3.71
CA ILE A 78 -14.69 16.62 4.83
C ILE A 78 -14.28 17.67 5.86
N LEU A 79 -12.99 17.71 6.23
CA LEU A 79 -12.49 18.41 7.41
C LEU A 79 -11.94 19.80 7.12
N PHE A 80 -11.73 20.13 5.83
CA PHE A 80 -11.39 21.48 5.38
C PHE A 80 -12.52 22.49 5.65
N ARG A 81 -13.76 22.02 5.82
CA ARG A 81 -14.88 22.85 6.30
C ARG A 81 -14.84 23.15 7.81
N ALA A 82 -13.99 22.47 8.60
CA ALA A 82 -14.01 22.51 10.06
C ALA A 82 -12.80 23.22 10.72
N GLY A 83 -11.87 23.80 9.96
CA GLY A 83 -10.84 24.72 10.48
C GLY A 83 -9.73 24.15 11.37
N ARG A 84 -9.67 22.83 11.65
CA ARG A 84 -8.65 22.21 12.52
C ARG A 84 -7.51 21.57 11.70
N ARG A 85 -6.59 22.39 11.18
CA ARG A 85 -5.66 22.02 10.07
C ARG A 85 -4.44 21.15 10.41
N THR A 86 -3.91 21.15 11.63
CA THR A 86 -2.54 20.63 11.90
C THR A 86 -2.48 19.17 12.40
N ASP A 87 -3.42 18.71 13.22
CA ASP A 87 -3.37 17.35 13.78
C ASP A 87 -3.75 16.25 12.76
N ILE A 88 -4.60 16.58 11.79
CA ILE A 88 -5.04 15.67 10.71
C ILE A 88 -3.85 15.21 9.87
N LEU A 89 -2.87 16.10 9.66
CA LEU A 89 -1.72 15.85 8.79
C LEU A 89 -0.79 14.77 9.34
N ARG A 90 -0.54 14.75 10.66
CA ARG A 90 0.33 13.73 11.28
C ARG A 90 -0.34 12.36 11.31
N VAL A 91 -1.64 12.31 11.55
CA VAL A 91 -2.39 11.05 11.54
C VAL A 91 -2.54 10.51 10.10
N GLY A 92 -2.73 11.39 9.12
CA GLY A 92 -2.79 11.05 7.69
C GLY A 92 -1.57 10.30 7.20
N ASN A 93 -0.37 10.75 7.54
CA ASN A 93 0.86 10.07 7.13
C ASN A 93 0.96 8.64 7.71
N ARG A 94 0.53 8.43 8.96
CA ARG A 94 0.51 7.08 9.56
C ARG A 94 -0.49 6.17 8.87
N ILE A 95 -1.69 6.65 8.59
CA ILE A 95 -2.72 5.87 7.88
C ILE A 95 -2.24 5.47 6.49
N VAL A 96 -1.62 6.40 5.76
CA VAL A 96 -1.03 6.13 4.46
C VAL A 96 0.03 5.04 4.54
N LEU A 97 0.94 5.14 5.50
CA LEU A 97 1.99 4.14 5.68
C LEU A 97 1.41 2.75 5.96
N VAL A 98 0.40 2.66 6.83
CA VAL A 98 -0.30 1.39 7.09
C VAL A 98 -1.00 0.88 5.82
N GLY A 99 -1.62 1.76 5.03
CA GLY A 99 -2.24 1.41 3.75
C GLY A 99 -1.24 0.86 2.74
N LEU A 100 -0.06 1.46 2.65
CA LEU A 100 1.04 0.96 1.83
C LEU A 100 1.50 -0.43 2.29
N VAL A 101 1.66 -0.65 3.61
CA VAL A 101 2.00 -1.97 4.18
C VAL A 101 0.95 -3.02 3.83
N CYS A 102 -0.34 -2.69 3.95
CA CYS A 102 -1.43 -3.58 3.51
C CYS A 102 -1.33 -3.90 2.01
N LEU A 103 -1.01 -2.92 1.16
CA LEU A 103 -0.83 -3.14 -0.27
C LEU A 103 0.32 -4.11 -0.57
N ALA A 104 1.48 -3.93 0.07
CA ALA A 104 2.59 -4.86 -0.10
C ALA A 104 2.27 -6.28 0.38
N ALA A 105 1.58 -6.39 1.51
CA ALA A 105 1.14 -7.69 2.01
C ALA A 105 0.18 -8.36 1.01
N ALA A 106 -0.75 -7.61 0.42
CA ALA A 106 -1.65 -8.12 -0.62
C ALA A 106 -0.86 -8.59 -1.85
N VAL A 107 0.06 -7.78 -2.37
CA VAL A 107 0.88 -8.15 -3.53
C VAL A 107 1.72 -9.39 -3.22
N SER A 108 2.30 -9.48 -2.03
CA SER A 108 3.07 -10.63 -1.58
C SER A 108 2.22 -11.90 -1.54
N ASP A 109 1.02 -11.82 -0.98
CA ASP A 109 0.08 -12.93 -0.91
C ASP A 109 -0.31 -13.42 -2.32
N VAL A 110 -0.62 -12.51 -3.24
CA VAL A 110 -0.95 -12.84 -4.62
C VAL A 110 0.20 -13.53 -5.33
N VAL A 111 1.43 -13.04 -5.17
CA VAL A 111 2.60 -13.66 -5.79
C VAL A 111 2.87 -15.05 -5.20
N CYS A 112 2.74 -15.22 -3.87
CA CYS A 112 2.80 -16.53 -3.22
C CYS A 112 1.75 -17.50 -3.77
N LEU A 113 0.51 -17.02 -3.92
CA LEU A 113 -0.60 -17.80 -4.45
C LEU A 113 -0.32 -18.25 -5.90
N ILE A 114 0.15 -17.34 -6.76
CA ILE A 114 0.53 -17.67 -8.14
C ILE A 114 1.67 -18.69 -8.15
N ALA A 115 2.72 -18.48 -7.35
CA ALA A 115 3.85 -19.40 -7.27
C ALA A 115 3.40 -20.80 -6.82
N LYS A 116 2.48 -20.87 -5.85
CA LYS A 116 1.89 -22.14 -5.40
C LYS A 116 1.12 -22.83 -6.52
N VAL A 117 0.23 -22.11 -7.19
CA VAL A 117 -0.65 -22.69 -8.21
C VAL A 117 0.14 -23.18 -9.42
N VAL A 118 1.20 -22.46 -9.82
CA VAL A 118 1.97 -22.79 -11.03
C VAL A 118 3.09 -23.81 -10.77
N TYR A 119 3.78 -23.69 -9.63
CA TYR A 119 5.03 -24.45 -9.37
C TYR A 119 4.99 -25.28 -8.08
N GLY A 120 3.91 -25.21 -7.31
CA GLY A 120 3.73 -25.97 -6.07
C GLY A 120 4.26 -25.28 -4.80
N PRO A 121 4.17 -25.96 -3.64
CA PRO A 121 4.40 -25.36 -2.32
C PRO A 121 5.86 -24.95 -2.05
N VAL A 122 6.84 -25.59 -2.70
CA VAL A 122 8.25 -25.21 -2.56
C VAL A 122 8.51 -23.83 -3.18
N ALA A 123 7.97 -23.60 -4.38
CA ALA A 123 8.08 -22.30 -5.04
C ALA A 123 7.36 -21.20 -4.26
N MET A 124 6.21 -21.50 -3.65
CA MET A 124 5.53 -20.59 -2.74
C MET A 124 6.44 -20.11 -1.60
N GLY A 125 7.18 -21.02 -0.96
CA GLY A 125 8.11 -20.68 0.11
C GLY A 125 9.28 -19.82 -0.36
N VAL A 126 9.89 -20.17 -1.50
CA VAL A 126 11.04 -19.44 -2.06
C VAL A 126 10.63 -18.04 -2.53
N VAL A 127 9.60 -17.97 -3.38
CA VAL A 127 9.12 -16.70 -3.94
C VAL A 127 8.54 -15.82 -2.84
N GLY A 128 7.76 -16.39 -1.91
CA GLY A 128 7.22 -15.66 -0.78
C GLY A 128 8.31 -15.09 0.14
N GLY A 129 9.35 -15.88 0.41
CA GLY A 129 10.53 -15.42 1.14
C GLY A 129 11.23 -14.26 0.43
N LEU A 130 11.47 -14.39 -0.88
CA LEU A 130 12.12 -13.33 -1.68
C LEU A 130 11.31 -12.04 -1.70
N VAL A 131 9.99 -12.13 -1.90
CA VAL A 131 9.12 -10.94 -1.93
C VAL A 131 9.05 -10.29 -0.55
N ALA A 132 8.92 -11.08 0.52
CA ALA A 132 8.95 -10.56 1.89
C ALA A 132 10.27 -9.86 2.19
N ILE A 133 11.41 -10.46 1.82
CA ILE A 133 12.74 -9.86 1.96
C ILE A 133 12.82 -8.56 1.16
N ALA A 134 12.37 -8.55 -0.10
CA ALA A 134 12.39 -7.36 -0.94
C ALA A 134 11.61 -6.20 -0.30
N PHE A 135 10.40 -6.46 0.23
CA PHE A 135 9.62 -5.44 0.95
C PHE A 135 10.32 -4.96 2.23
N VAL A 136 10.90 -5.88 3.01
CA VAL A 136 11.64 -5.51 4.23
C VAL A 136 12.88 -4.67 3.90
N LEU A 137 13.63 -5.04 2.86
CA LEU A 137 14.79 -4.28 2.40
C LEU A 137 14.38 -2.89 1.93
N LEU A 138 13.36 -2.80 1.08
CA LEU A 138 12.90 -1.53 0.51
C LEU A 138 12.32 -0.60 1.58
N TRP A 139 11.62 -1.11 2.59
CA TRP A 139 11.01 -0.26 3.63
C TRP A 139 11.82 -0.03 4.89
N PHE A 140 12.70 -0.95 5.28
CA PHE A 140 13.47 -0.79 6.51
C PHE A 140 14.95 -0.54 6.25
N VAL A 141 15.51 -1.10 5.18
CA VAL A 141 16.95 -0.97 4.90
C VAL A 141 17.22 0.28 4.09
N VAL A 142 16.52 0.52 2.98
CA VAL A 142 16.71 1.71 2.14
C VAL A 142 16.52 3.03 2.91
N PRO A 143 15.43 3.27 3.66
CA PRO A 143 15.30 4.51 4.43
C PRO A 143 16.32 4.63 5.57
N LYS A 144 16.79 3.53 6.17
CA LYS A 144 17.89 3.57 7.16
C LYS A 144 19.24 3.91 6.52
N LEU A 145 19.47 3.50 5.26
CA LEU A 145 20.67 3.85 4.50
C LEU A 145 20.63 5.30 4.01
N LEU A 146 19.50 5.75 3.45
CA LEU A 146 19.33 7.14 3.00
C LEU A 146 19.31 8.12 4.17
N GLY A 147 18.70 7.75 5.30
CA GLY A 147 18.73 8.53 6.54
C GLY A 147 20.12 8.68 7.16
N ARG A 148 21.10 7.86 6.76
CA ARG A 148 22.51 8.00 7.15
C ARG A 148 23.32 8.93 6.23
N GLY A 149 22.79 9.32 5.07
CA GLY A 149 23.51 10.13 4.07
C GLY A 149 23.37 11.65 4.20
N HIS A 150 22.43 12.16 5.00
CA HIS A 150 22.11 13.60 5.10
C HIS A 150 22.78 14.34 6.29
N TRP A 151 23.84 13.77 6.89
CA TRP A 151 24.63 14.43 7.95
C TRP A 151 26.12 14.56 7.60
N SER A 152 26.43 14.75 6.32
CA SER A 152 27.76 15.19 5.89
C SER A 152 27.70 15.92 4.54
N ARG A 153 27.28 17.18 4.55
CA ARG A 153 27.79 18.27 3.70
C ARG A 153 27.08 19.58 4.01
#